data_AF-A0AAW3WI33-F1
#
_entry.id   AF-A0AAW3WI33-F1
#
_cell.length_a   1.000
_cell.length_b   1.000
_cell.length_c   1.000
_cell.angle_alpha   90.00
_cell.angle_beta   90.00
_cell.angle_gamma   90.00
#
_symmetry.space_group_name_H-M   'P 1'
#
loop_
_entity.id
_entity.type
_entity.pdbx_description
1 polymer ?
#
loop_
_entity_poly.entity_id
_entity_poly.type
_entity_poly.pdbx_seq_one_letter_code
_entity_poly.pdbx_strand_id
1 'polypeptide(L)'
;MCKDAPMSSKNLFETVFEMFINSNFDIHFLISKFGNTLYFTIITFTTVGYGDITPLNWMKLIVSLESFLGVFYTSSLVVALSRRFL
;
A
#
# COMPACT_ATOMS: atom_id res chain seq x y z
N MET A 1 8.23 -34.16 -31.81
CA MET A 1 6.88 -33.63 -31.54
C MET A 1 6.75 -33.43 -30.04
N CYS A 2 6.52 -32.28 -29.40
CA CYS A 2 6.11 -30.90 -29.74
C CYS A 2 6.61 -30.07 -28.51
N LYS A 3 7.52 -29.09 -28.64
CA LYS A 3 7.25 -27.62 -28.63
C LYS A 3 6.47 -27.17 -27.37
N ASP A 4 6.87 -26.23 -26.49
CA ASP A 4 7.66 -24.99 -26.59
C ASP A 4 8.09 -24.50 -25.18
N ALA A 5 9.34 -24.07 -25.02
CA ALA A 5 9.77 -22.71 -24.63
C ALA A 5 10.20 -22.55 -23.15
N PRO A 6 11.36 -21.93 -22.91
CA PRO A 6 11.90 -21.71 -21.57
C PRO A 6 10.96 -20.80 -20.78
N MET A 7 10.74 -21.10 -19.50
CA MET A 7 10.04 -20.20 -18.58
C MET A 7 10.93 -18.98 -18.36
N SER A 8 10.83 -18.08 -19.35
CA SER A 8 11.62 -16.89 -19.55
C SER A 8 11.22 -15.90 -18.48
N SER A 9 12.25 -15.27 -17.91
CA SER A 9 12.28 -14.17 -16.95
C SER A 9 11.52 -12.90 -17.37
N LYS A 10 10.47 -13.03 -18.17
CA LYS A 10 9.68 -11.91 -18.67
C LYS A 10 8.48 -11.71 -17.77
N ASN A 11 8.77 -10.89 -16.77
CA ASN A 11 7.88 -9.99 -16.06
C ASN A 11 6.98 -10.65 -15.02
N LEU A 12 7.59 -11.00 -13.88
CA LEU A 12 6.92 -11.08 -12.58
C LEU A 12 6.00 -9.87 -12.33
N PHE A 13 6.38 -8.71 -12.86
CA PHE A 13 5.57 -7.49 -12.85
C PHE A 13 4.26 -7.63 -13.64
N GLU A 14 4.28 -8.25 -14.82
CA GLU A 14 3.07 -8.47 -15.63
C GLU A 14 2.14 -9.48 -14.93
N THR A 15 2.68 -10.52 -14.28
CA THR A 15 1.85 -11.46 -13.51
C THR A 15 1.23 -10.81 -12.27
N VAL A 16 1.96 -9.92 -11.59
CA VAL A 16 1.42 -9.13 -10.46
C VAL A 16 0.39 -8.12 -10.94
N PHE A 17 0.58 -7.53 -12.12
CA PHE A 17 -0.34 -6.56 -12.73
C PHE A 17 -1.63 -7.22 -13.23
N GLU A 18 -1.54 -8.41 -13.82
CA GLU A 18 -2.71 -9.23 -14.20
C GLU A 18 -3.53 -9.65 -12.98
N MET A 19 -2.89 -9.93 -11.83
CA MET A 19 -3.58 -10.19 -10.57
C MET A 19 -4.29 -8.95 -10.02
N PHE A 20 -3.81 -7.75 -10.35
CA PHE A 20 -4.42 -6.48 -9.95
C PHE A 20 -5.68 -6.16 -10.79
N ILE A 21 -5.68 -6.46 -12.09
CA ILE A 21 -6.79 -6.14 -13.01
C ILE A 21 -7.94 -7.18 -12.95
N ASN A 22 -7.66 -8.45 -12.65
CA ASN A 22 -8.67 -9.54 -12.65
C ASN A 22 -9.61 -9.59 -11.43
N SER A 23 -9.87 -8.44 -10.80
CA SER A 23 -10.86 -8.35 -9.73
C SER A 23 -12.26 -8.55 -10.32
N ASN A 24 -12.80 -9.77 -10.25
CA ASN A 24 -14.24 -10.01 -10.36
C ASN A 24 -14.90 -9.09 -9.32
N PHE A 25 -15.57 -8.05 -9.81
CA PHE A 25 -15.95 -6.88 -9.03
C PHE A 25 -17.15 -7.20 -8.14
N ASP A 26 -16.89 -7.84 -7.00
CA ASP A 26 -17.84 -7.93 -5.91
C ASP A 26 -17.71 -6.69 -5.03
N ILE A 27 -18.57 -5.70 -5.29
CA ILE A 27 -18.52 -4.36 -4.69
C ILE A 27 -18.47 -4.42 -3.15
N HIS A 28 -19.21 -5.37 -2.56
CA HIS A 28 -19.28 -5.57 -1.12
C HIS A 28 -17.95 -6.06 -0.53
N PHE A 29 -17.27 -6.99 -1.21
CA PHE A 29 -15.96 -7.49 -0.80
C PHE A 29 -14.87 -6.42 -0.95
N LEU A 30 -14.95 -5.63 -2.02
CA LEU A 30 -14.02 -4.53 -2.26
C LEU A 30 -14.13 -3.43 -1.21
N ILE A 31 -15.34 -3.04 -0.81
CA ILE A 31 -15.55 -2.04 0.26
C ILE A 31 -14.92 -2.53 1.57
N SER A 32 -15.13 -3.80 1.92
CA SER A 32 -14.55 -4.37 3.13
C SER A 32 -13.01 -4.40 3.10
N LYS A 33 -12.41 -4.88 2.00
CA LYS A 33 -10.95 -4.90 1.87
C LYS A 33 -10.35 -3.51 1.81
N PHE A 34 -10.96 -2.60 1.06
CA PHE A 34 -10.49 -1.23 0.93
C PHE A 34 -10.56 -0.49 2.26
N GLY A 35 -11.62 -0.71 3.06
CA GLY A 35 -11.73 -0.16 4.41
C GLY A 35 -10.59 -0.59 5.32
N ASN A 36 -10.24 -1.89 5.33
CA ASN A 36 -9.13 -2.40 6.13
C ASN A 36 -7.77 -1.85 5.66
N THR A 37 -7.55 -1.73 4.36
CA THR A 37 -6.31 -1.15 3.80
C THR A 37 -6.19 0.33 4.14
N LEU A 38 -7.26 1.12 3.96
CA LEU A 38 -7.29 2.53 4.33
C LEU A 38 -7.03 2.73 5.82
N TYR A 39 -7.68 1.93 6.66
CA TYR A 39 -7.45 1.95 8.09
C TYR A 39 -5.96 1.68 8.42
N PHE A 40 -5.36 0.65 7.82
CA PHE A 40 -3.93 0.33 8.00
C PHE A 40 -3.02 1.49 7.57
N THR A 41 -3.28 2.10 6.41
CA THR A 41 -2.52 3.27 5.93
C THR A 41 -2.67 4.47 6.86
N ILE A 42 -3.88 4.78 7.34
CA ILE A 42 -4.12 5.92 8.25
C ILE A 42 -3.37 5.74 9.57
N ILE A 43 -3.48 4.57 10.22
CA ILE A 43 -2.80 4.33 11.50
C ILE A 43 -1.27 4.28 11.36
N THR A 44 -0.77 3.85 10.20
CA THR A 44 0.66 3.81 9.88
C THR A 44 1.21 5.21 9.61
N PHE A 45 0.46 6.01 8.84
CA PHE A 45 0.80 7.40 8.50
C PHE A 45 0.78 8.29 9.74
N THR A 46 -0.21 8.09 10.62
CA THR A 46 -0.33 8.80 11.91
C THR A 46 0.53 8.20 13.02
N THR A 47 1.31 7.16 12.74
CA THR A 47 2.18 6.45 13.70
C THR A 47 1.45 5.87 14.93
N VAL A 48 0.14 5.65 14.85
CA VAL A 48 -0.67 5.04 15.93
C VAL A 48 -0.35 3.55 16.06
N GLY A 49 -0.38 2.82 14.94
CA GLY A 49 0.09 1.43 14.86
C GLY A 49 -0.47 0.48 15.91
N TYR A 50 -1.80 0.28 15.96
CA TYR A 50 -2.44 -0.63 16.93
C TYR A 50 -1.94 -2.09 16.87
N GLY A 51 -1.38 -2.51 15.73
CA GLY A 51 -0.78 -3.84 15.56
C GLY A 51 -1.79 -4.96 15.27
N ASP A 52 -3.05 -4.61 14.99
CA ASP A 52 -4.09 -5.52 14.52
C ASP A 52 -3.86 -6.00 13.09
N ILE A 53 -3.31 -5.14 12.23
CA ILE A 53 -2.86 -5.47 10.87
C ILE A 53 -1.35 -5.23 10.80
N THR A 54 -0.58 -6.29 10.50
CA THR A 54 0.89 -6.22 10.45
C THR A 54 1.44 -6.62 9.07
N PRO A 55 2.41 -5.88 8.52
CA PRO A 55 3.03 -6.21 7.25
C PRO A 55 3.93 -7.46 7.36
N LEU A 56 3.86 -8.33 6.35
CA LEU A 56 4.62 -9.57 6.27
C LEU A 56 5.94 -9.37 5.50
N ASN A 57 7.00 -10.04 5.96
CA ASN A 57 8.33 -10.12 5.33
C ASN A 57 8.86 -8.78 4.80
N TRP A 58 8.82 -8.60 3.47
CA TRP A 58 9.40 -7.47 2.74
C TRP A 58 8.56 -6.20 2.83
N MET A 59 7.26 -6.31 3.13
CA MET A 59 6.37 -5.16 3.26
C MET A 59 6.74 -4.27 4.45
N LYS A 60 7.47 -4.80 5.45
CA LYS A 60 7.97 -4.03 6.60
C LYS A 60 8.84 -2.85 6.17
N LEU A 61 9.65 -3.01 5.12
CA LEU A 61 10.49 -1.93 4.61
C LEU A 61 9.64 -0.83 3.96
N ILE A 62 8.63 -1.20 3.18
CA ILE A 62 7.73 -0.26 2.51
C ILE A 62 6.92 0.53 3.54
N VAL A 63 6.36 -0.15 4.54
CA VAL A 63 5.59 0.47 5.62
C VAL A 63 6.47 1.39 6.48
N SER A 64 7.72 1.00 6.72
CA SER A 64 8.67 1.89 7.43
C SER A 64 8.96 3.17 6.64
N LEU A 65 9.06 3.09 5.30
CA LEU A 65 9.23 4.27 4.44
C LEU A 65 7.95 5.12 4.41
N GLU A 66 6.77 4.50 4.38
CA GLU A 66 5.48 5.19 4.46
C GLU A 66 5.36 6.01 5.75
N SER A 67 5.66 5.41 6.91
CA SER A 67 5.66 6.14 8.19
C SER A 67 6.67 7.28 8.21
N PHE A 68 7.85 7.09 7.62
CA PHE A 68 8.86 8.15 7.52
C PHE A 68 8.37 9.35 6.68
N LEU A 69 7.76 9.09 5.53
CA LEU A 69 7.13 10.13 4.70
C LEU A 69 5.95 10.80 5.42
N GLY A 70 5.19 10.04 6.21
CA GLY A 70 4.09 10.58 7.01
C GLY A 70 4.53 11.67 7.99
N VAL A 71 5.66 11.48 8.66
CA VAL A 71 6.25 12.51 9.53
C VAL A 71 6.66 13.77 8.75
N PHE A 72 7.22 13.60 7.55
CA PHE A 72 7.56 14.72 6.67
C PHE A 72 6.34 15.53 6.21
N TYR A 73 5.27 14.84 5.81
CA TYR A 73 4.03 15.47 5.37
C TYR A 73 3.28 16.16 6.51
N THR A 74 3.17 15.52 7.67
CA THR A 74 2.52 16.11 8.85
C THR A 74 3.26 17.37 9.32
N SER A 75 4.60 17.35 9.35
CA SER A 75 5.41 18.53 9.65
C SER A 75 5.16 19.66 8.65
N SER A 76 5.19 19.36 7.34
CA SER A 76 4.93 20.36 6.29
C SER A 76 3.51 20.94 6.37
N LEU A 77 2.51 20.11 6.68
CA LEU A 77 1.12 20.52 6.88
C LEU A 77 0.97 21.47 8.08
N VAL A 78 1.55 21.13 9.23
CA VAL A 78 1.49 21.96 10.44
C VAL A 78 2.12 23.33 10.19
N VAL A 79 3.27 23.39 9.53
CA VAL A 79 3.95 24.66 9.23
C VAL A 79 3.17 25.49 8.18
N ALA A 80 2.55 24.85 7.19
CA ALA A 80 1.70 25.55 6.22
C ALA A 80 0.43 26.12 6.87
N LEU A 81 -0.20 25.36 7.78
CA LEU A 81 -1.35 25.81 8.54
C LEU A 81 -0.96 26.96 9.48
N SER A 82 0.13 26.82 10.23
CA SER A 82 0.57 27.86 11.17
C SER A 82 0.87 29.19 10.46
N ARG A 83 1.53 29.17 9.30
CA ARG A 83 1.80 30.37 8.48
C ARG A 83 0.57 30.99 7.82
N ARG A 84 -0.54 30.26 7.73
CA ARG A 84 -1.78 30.76 7.14
C ARG A 84 -2.74 31.32 8.19
N PHE A 85 -2.64 30.84 9.43
CA PHE A 85 -3.46 31.29 10.55
C PHE A 85 -2.83 32.44 11.36
N LEU A 86 -1.49 32.56 11.35
CA LEU A 86 -0.75 33.76 11.80
C LEU A 86 -0.59 34.74 10.63
#